data_AF-A0A973LUK5-F1
#
_entry.id   AF-A0A973LUK5-F1
#
_cell.length_a   1.000
_cell.length_b   1.000
_cell.length_c   1.000
_cell.angle_alpha   90.00
_cell.angle_beta   90.00
_cell.angle_gamma   90.00
#
_symmetry.space_group_name_H-M   'P 1'
#
loop_
_entity.id
_entity.type
_entity.pdbx_description
1 polymer ?
#
loop_
_entity_poly.entity_id
_entity_poly.type
_entity_poly.pdbx_seq_one_letter_code
_entity_poly.pdbx_strand_id
1 'polypeptide(L)'
;MSAVSVLGVRHHGPGSARAIRRELERLRPDAVLIEGPPEADALVPLAPDLEPPVALLAHVPGAPDKAAFWPFAEFSPEWQAILYAVAAGIPVRFCDLPAAHSLAGDQDDQDDQDEPIGGQDGGREEPGGGLRVDPIGALAKAAGYDDPERWWEDVVEHRGDTPFEVIAEAMAAVREGHEPGGREARREAYMRRTLRAAIKEGFGTIAVVCGAWHVPALTGPLPSATADNALLRGLPKVKAELTWVPWTYGRLASWSGYGAGITSPGWYHHLFTAPDRPVERWLAEAAGVLREEGLPVSSAHVIESVRLAATLAGLRGRPLAGLGEVTEAARAVLCEGDDLAVELIQRRMVVGDRLGQVTDGTPMVPLQRDLRERRRRLKLRPEALDRDLDLDLRKPLDLERSHLLHRLRLLEVGWGTLGRARGKGTFRESWTLRWRPEHDLALIERAALGTTVAAASAQRARELA
;
A
#
# COMPACT_ATOMS: atom_id res chain seq x y z
N MET A 1 35.40 3.34 -9.02
CA MET A 1 34.29 2.41 -9.37
C MET A 1 33.22 2.63 -8.32
N SER A 2 31.98 2.86 -8.73
CA SER A 2 30.86 3.00 -7.79
C SER A 2 30.55 1.64 -7.15
N ALA A 3 30.36 1.61 -5.84
CA ALA A 3 29.83 0.45 -5.13
C ALA A 3 28.30 0.48 -5.25
N VAL A 4 27.70 -0.58 -5.79
CA VAL A 4 26.25 -0.71 -5.93
C VAL A 4 25.76 -1.84 -5.04
N SER A 5 24.79 -1.54 -4.17
CA SER A 5 24.12 -2.52 -3.33
C SER A 5 22.65 -2.58 -3.72
N VAL A 6 22.19 -3.75 -4.17
CA VAL A 6 20.79 -3.97 -4.56
C VAL A 6 20.10 -4.70 -3.40
N LEU A 7 19.13 -4.04 -2.80
CA LEU A 7 18.42 -4.44 -1.60
C LEU A 7 17.03 -4.94 -2.01
N GLY A 8 16.93 -6.24 -2.26
CA GLY A 8 15.68 -6.90 -2.61
C GLY A 8 14.71 -6.94 -1.44
N VAL A 9 13.49 -6.47 -1.66
CA VAL A 9 12.47 -6.38 -0.61
C VAL A 9 11.14 -6.94 -1.06
N ARG A 10 10.28 -7.18 -0.06
CA ARG A 10 8.84 -7.23 -0.24
C ARG A 10 8.25 -5.87 0.16
N HIS A 11 7.43 -5.25 -0.70
CA HIS A 11 6.97 -3.85 -0.61
C HIS A 11 6.25 -3.45 0.69
N HIS A 12 5.86 -4.42 1.53
CA HIS A 12 5.06 -4.24 2.75
C HIS A 12 5.50 -5.15 3.91
N GLY A 13 6.81 -5.33 4.13
CA GLY A 13 7.36 -6.17 5.20
C GLY A 13 8.01 -5.37 6.36
N PRO A 14 7.58 -5.50 7.64
CA PRO A 14 8.12 -4.75 8.77
C PRO A 14 9.59 -5.06 9.10
N GLY A 15 9.98 -6.32 9.06
CA GLY A 15 11.36 -6.78 9.14
C GLY A 15 12.19 -6.32 7.94
N SER A 16 11.67 -6.42 6.72
CA SER A 16 12.31 -5.87 5.52
C SER A 16 12.55 -4.35 5.65
N ALA A 17 11.58 -3.61 6.18
CA ALA A 17 11.67 -2.17 6.39
C ALA A 17 12.72 -1.80 7.45
N ARG A 18 12.80 -2.55 8.55
CA ARG A 18 13.88 -2.41 9.54
C ARG A 18 15.24 -2.78 8.96
N ALA A 19 15.32 -3.82 8.13
CA ALA A 19 16.56 -4.23 7.49
C ALA A 19 17.07 -3.15 6.52
N ILE A 20 16.19 -2.53 5.73
CA ILE A 20 16.56 -1.40 4.86
C ILE A 20 17.15 -0.25 5.68
N ARG A 21 16.50 0.14 6.79
CA ARG A 21 17.02 1.19 7.68
C ARG A 21 18.44 0.88 8.16
N ARG A 22 18.66 -0.31 8.71
CA ARG A 22 19.96 -0.77 9.20
C ARG A 22 21.02 -0.79 8.10
N GLU A 23 20.64 -1.26 6.92
CA GLU A 23 21.57 -1.42 5.80
C GLU A 23 21.94 -0.08 5.17
N LEU A 24 21.00 0.86 5.06
CA LEU A 24 21.31 2.23 4.63
C LEU A 24 22.22 2.96 5.63
N GLU A 25 22.01 2.77 6.93
CA GLU A 25 22.89 3.30 7.98
C GLU A 25 24.31 2.70 7.91
N ARG A 26 24.43 1.41 7.54
CA ARG A 26 25.71 0.72 7.35
C ARG A 26 26.43 1.20 6.09
N LEU A 27 25.73 1.19 4.95
CA LEU A 27 26.26 1.52 3.63
C LEU A 27 26.61 3.00 3.50
N ARG A 28 25.82 3.88 4.11
CA ARG A 28 25.90 5.35 3.95
C ARG A 28 25.98 5.75 2.48
N PRO A 29 24.95 5.41 1.67
CA PRO A 29 24.96 5.69 0.25
C PRO A 29 24.95 7.20 -0.02
N ASP A 30 25.47 7.61 -1.18
CA ASP A 30 25.37 8.96 -1.70
C ASP A 30 24.27 9.11 -2.76
N ALA A 31 23.59 8.01 -3.13
CA ALA A 31 22.31 8.01 -3.84
C ALA A 31 21.46 6.78 -3.48
N VAL A 32 20.13 6.97 -3.42
CA VAL A 32 19.17 5.87 -3.25
C VAL A 32 18.26 5.79 -4.47
N LEU A 33 18.23 4.65 -5.14
CA LEU A 33 17.32 4.35 -6.24
C LEU A 33 16.18 3.47 -5.72
N ILE A 34 14.94 3.79 -6.05
CA ILE A 34 13.75 3.11 -5.52
C ILE A 34 12.87 2.64 -6.66
N GLU A 35 12.35 1.41 -6.59
CA GLU A 35 11.34 0.94 -7.53
C GLU A 35 10.08 1.80 -7.48
N GLY A 36 9.72 2.38 -8.61
CA GLY A 36 8.55 3.22 -8.79
C GLY A 36 8.72 4.17 -9.97
N PRO A 37 7.67 4.93 -10.32
CA PRO A 37 7.68 5.78 -11.50
C PRO A 37 8.57 7.03 -11.29
N PRO A 38 9.52 7.34 -12.18
CA PRO A 38 10.42 8.51 -12.11
C PRO A 38 9.69 9.86 -12.05
N GLU A 39 8.44 9.94 -12.51
CA GLU A 39 7.62 11.14 -12.35
C GLU A 39 7.37 11.51 -10.87
N ALA A 40 7.56 10.57 -9.93
CA ALA A 40 7.42 10.80 -8.50
C ALA A 40 8.65 11.42 -7.82
N ASP A 41 9.78 11.58 -8.51
CA ASP A 41 11.01 12.17 -7.94
C ASP A 41 10.75 13.54 -7.30
N ALA A 42 9.95 14.37 -7.95
CA ALA A 42 9.60 15.71 -7.47
C ALA A 42 8.73 15.71 -6.20
N LEU A 43 8.10 14.57 -5.87
CA LEU A 43 7.22 14.41 -4.72
C LEU A 43 7.93 13.84 -3.48
N VAL A 44 9.17 13.33 -3.65
CA VAL A 44 9.98 12.78 -2.55
C VAL A 44 10.13 13.76 -1.38
N PRO A 45 10.43 15.06 -1.57
CA PRO A 45 10.65 15.97 -0.44
C PRO A 45 9.45 16.15 0.48
N LEU A 46 8.23 15.79 0.03
CA LEU A 46 7.01 15.89 0.82
C LEU A 46 6.85 14.73 1.82
N ALA A 47 7.54 13.60 1.60
CA ALA A 47 7.32 12.36 2.33
C ALA A 47 7.42 12.49 3.86
N PRO A 48 8.38 13.25 4.45
CA PRO A 48 8.48 13.40 5.91
C PRO A 48 7.24 14.04 6.57
N ASP A 49 6.46 14.80 5.81
CA ASP A 49 5.28 15.49 6.33
C ASP A 49 3.98 14.67 6.16
N LEU A 50 4.05 13.49 5.53
CA LEU A 50 2.88 12.63 5.30
C LEU A 50 2.74 11.57 6.41
N GLU A 51 1.50 11.16 6.67
CA GLU A 51 1.19 10.05 7.58
C GLU A 51 0.67 8.84 6.77
N PRO A 52 1.46 7.76 6.62
CA PRO A 52 0.98 6.55 5.94
C PRO A 52 -0.21 5.88 6.65
N PRO A 53 -1.07 5.15 5.92
CA PRO A 53 -0.90 4.73 4.54
C PRO A 53 -1.21 5.84 3.52
N VAL A 54 -0.31 6.05 2.57
CA VAL A 54 -0.47 7.00 1.46
C VAL A 54 -0.17 6.29 0.14
N ALA A 55 -0.58 6.84 -1.00
CA ALA A 55 -0.23 6.29 -2.29
C ALA A 55 0.25 7.39 -3.24
N LEU A 56 1.21 7.06 -4.09
CA LEU A 56 1.43 7.81 -5.32
C LEU A 56 0.26 7.50 -6.25
N LEU A 57 -0.50 8.51 -6.62
CA LEU A 57 -1.52 8.44 -7.65
C LEU A 57 -0.92 9.00 -8.94
N ALA A 58 -0.82 8.17 -9.98
CA ALA A 58 -0.61 8.64 -11.35
C ALA A 58 -1.94 8.63 -12.10
N HIS A 59 -2.23 9.67 -12.86
CA HIS A 59 -3.40 9.68 -13.74
C HIS A 59 -3.12 10.44 -15.04
N VAL A 60 -3.91 10.14 -16.08
CA VAL A 60 -3.94 10.93 -17.31
C VAL A 60 -4.97 12.05 -17.15
N PRO A 61 -4.60 13.34 -17.29
CA PRO A 61 -5.56 14.43 -17.23
C PRO A 61 -6.67 14.28 -18.27
N GLY A 62 -7.93 14.27 -17.81
CA GLY A 62 -9.11 14.09 -18.69
C GLY A 62 -9.45 12.63 -19.04
N ALA A 63 -8.71 11.64 -18.56
CA ALA A 63 -9.00 10.21 -18.72
C ALA A 63 -8.85 9.49 -17.36
N PRO A 64 -9.86 9.58 -16.47
CA PRO A 64 -9.78 9.10 -15.08
C PRO A 64 -9.71 7.58 -14.95
N ASP A 65 -10.16 6.85 -15.98
CA ASP A 65 -10.02 5.41 -16.13
C ASP A 65 -8.55 4.98 -16.32
N LYS A 66 -7.69 5.91 -16.75
CA LYS A 66 -6.25 5.70 -16.89
C LYS A 66 -5.51 6.25 -15.66
N ALA A 67 -5.60 5.51 -14.56
CA ALA A 67 -4.90 5.82 -13.31
C ALA A 67 -4.23 4.59 -12.70
N ALA A 68 -3.16 4.82 -11.94
CA ALA A 68 -2.42 3.79 -11.23
C ALA A 68 -2.02 4.29 -9.83
N PHE A 69 -1.90 3.35 -8.90
CA PHE A 69 -1.57 3.63 -7.51
C PHE A 69 -0.36 2.81 -7.07
N TRP A 70 0.57 3.45 -6.37
CA TRP A 70 1.66 2.78 -5.65
C TRP A 70 1.50 3.09 -4.16
N PRO A 71 0.89 2.19 -3.38
CA PRO A 71 0.63 2.42 -1.97
C PRO A 71 1.90 2.23 -1.13
N PHE A 72 2.01 3.00 -0.07
CA PHE A 72 3.06 2.94 0.93
C PHE A 72 2.44 2.89 2.32
N ALA A 73 3.01 2.04 3.17
CA ALA A 73 2.73 2.02 4.60
C ALA A 73 3.97 2.41 5.39
N GLU A 74 3.82 2.66 6.68
CA GLU A 74 4.97 2.94 7.56
C GLU A 74 5.98 1.77 7.57
N PHE A 75 5.48 0.55 7.38
CA PHE A 75 6.27 -0.67 7.27
C PHE A 75 6.64 -1.03 5.82
N SER A 76 6.51 -0.10 4.86
CA SER A 76 7.06 -0.28 3.52
C SER A 76 8.57 -0.01 3.51
N PRO A 77 9.41 -0.93 3.01
CA PRO A 77 10.86 -0.73 2.97
C PRO A 77 11.26 0.47 2.10
N GLU A 78 10.57 0.70 0.99
CA GLU A 78 10.75 1.85 0.10
C GLU A 78 10.42 3.15 0.82
N TRP A 79 9.33 3.17 1.60
CA TRP A 79 8.96 4.33 2.42
C TRP A 79 10.05 4.67 3.44
N GLN A 80 10.59 3.64 4.11
CA GLN A 80 11.70 3.82 5.04
C GLN A 80 12.99 4.29 4.37
N ALA A 81 13.26 3.85 3.13
CA ALA A 81 14.38 4.32 2.32
C ALA A 81 14.23 5.79 1.94
N ILE A 82 13.03 6.21 1.51
CA ILE A 82 12.70 7.63 1.24
C ILE A 82 12.95 8.47 2.48
N LEU A 83 12.38 8.10 3.62
CA LEU A 83 12.52 8.87 4.86
C LEU A 83 13.98 8.96 5.32
N TYR A 84 14.74 7.87 5.23
CA TYR A 84 16.18 7.88 5.53
C TYR A 84 16.93 8.87 4.65
N ALA A 85 16.76 8.74 3.33
CA ALA A 85 17.51 9.53 2.36
C ALA A 85 17.18 11.02 2.47
N VAL A 86 15.90 11.39 2.59
CA VAL A 86 15.47 12.78 2.77
C VAL A 86 16.04 13.37 4.06
N ALA A 87 15.99 12.63 5.17
CA ALA A 87 16.57 13.08 6.45
C ALA A 87 18.09 13.27 6.38
N ALA A 88 18.79 12.46 5.58
CA ALA A 88 20.23 12.54 5.38
C ALA A 88 20.66 13.50 4.25
N GLY A 89 19.72 14.11 3.53
CA GLY A 89 20.02 14.95 2.36
C GLY A 89 20.57 14.17 1.16
N ILE A 90 20.33 12.86 1.11
CA ILE A 90 20.76 11.97 0.03
C ILE A 90 19.74 12.04 -1.13
N PRO A 91 20.18 12.22 -2.38
CA PRO A 91 19.31 12.16 -3.55
C PRO A 91 18.58 10.81 -3.65
N VAL A 92 17.26 10.89 -3.84
CA VAL A 92 16.40 9.73 -4.15
C VAL A 92 15.97 9.83 -5.61
N ARG A 93 15.96 8.71 -6.32
CA ARG A 93 15.35 8.60 -7.65
C ARG A 93 14.53 7.34 -7.78
N PHE A 94 13.34 7.48 -8.31
CA PHE A 94 12.55 6.36 -8.75
C PHE A 94 13.12 5.79 -10.06
N CYS A 95 13.27 4.46 -10.13
CA CYS A 95 14.03 3.81 -11.18
C CYS A 95 13.22 2.80 -12.01
N ASP A 96 11.90 2.76 -11.95
CA ASP A 96 11.08 1.83 -12.71
C ASP A 96 10.50 2.46 -13.99
N LEU A 97 9.78 1.67 -14.80
CA LEU A 97 9.12 2.14 -16.01
C LEU A 97 8.20 3.36 -15.71
N PRO A 98 8.33 4.47 -16.47
CA PRO A 98 7.52 5.66 -16.29
C PRO A 98 6.03 5.39 -16.34
N ALA A 99 5.28 6.06 -15.45
CA ALA A 99 3.82 6.01 -15.46
C ALA A 99 3.26 6.46 -16.81
N ALA A 100 3.94 7.38 -17.50
CA ALA A 100 3.60 7.82 -18.86
C ALA A 100 3.55 6.67 -19.90
N HIS A 101 4.34 5.61 -19.71
CA HIS A 101 4.29 4.42 -20.57
C HIS A 101 3.28 3.41 -20.04
N SER A 102 3.28 3.17 -18.73
CA SER A 102 2.35 2.20 -18.12
C SER A 102 0.88 2.58 -18.29
N LEU A 103 0.53 3.87 -18.31
CA LEU A 103 -0.85 4.35 -18.51
C LEU A 103 -1.23 4.47 -20.00
N ALA A 104 -0.29 4.32 -20.92
CA ALA A 104 -0.59 4.41 -22.35
C ALA A 104 -1.35 3.17 -22.85
N GLY A 105 -1.03 1.99 -22.28
CA GLY A 105 -1.53 0.67 -22.66
C GLY A 105 -0.93 0.19 -23.98
N ASP A 106 -0.30 -0.99 -24.01
CA ASP A 106 0.09 -1.68 -25.25
C ASP A 106 -0.98 -2.73 -25.63
N GLN A 107 -1.17 -3.00 -26.92
CA GLN A 107 -2.03 -4.10 -27.39
C GLN A 107 -1.47 -5.48 -27.03
N ASP A 108 -0.16 -5.58 -26.76
CA ASP A 108 0.51 -6.79 -26.28
C ASP A 108 0.26 -7.06 -24.79
N ASP A 109 -0.30 -6.10 -24.03
CA ASP A 109 -0.68 -6.28 -22.63
C ASP A 109 -2.01 -7.07 -22.50
N GLN A 110 -2.65 -7.48 -23.61
CA GLN A 110 -3.96 -8.15 -23.58
C GLN A 110 -3.92 -9.60 -23.09
N ASP A 111 -2.80 -10.32 -23.24
CA ASP A 111 -2.63 -11.66 -22.69
C ASP A 111 -2.20 -11.65 -21.20
N ASP A 112 -1.80 -10.49 -20.67
CA ASP A 112 -1.41 -10.22 -19.26
C ASP A 112 -2.45 -9.31 -18.56
N GLN A 113 -3.70 -9.28 -19.02
CA GLN A 113 -4.76 -8.36 -18.57
C GLN A 113 -5.21 -8.51 -17.09
N ASP A 114 -4.65 -9.46 -16.35
CA ASP A 114 -4.79 -9.55 -14.89
C ASP A 114 -3.62 -8.89 -14.12
N GLU A 115 -2.73 -8.17 -14.81
CA GLU A 115 -1.64 -7.39 -14.19
C GLU A 115 -1.96 -5.91 -13.99
N PRO A 116 -2.00 -5.46 -12.74
CA PRO A 116 -1.76 -4.04 -12.47
C PRO A 116 -0.28 -3.73 -12.19
N ILE A 117 0.01 -2.43 -12.23
CA ILE A 117 1.36 -1.88 -12.21
C ILE A 117 1.94 -1.96 -10.79
N GLY A 118 2.61 -3.06 -10.45
CA GLY A 118 3.25 -3.27 -9.15
C GLY A 118 3.78 -4.70 -9.03
N GLY A 119 4.96 -4.89 -8.44
CA GLY A 119 5.66 -6.17 -8.36
C GLY A 119 4.77 -7.30 -7.82
N GLN A 120 4.67 -8.39 -8.57
CA GLN A 120 4.08 -9.63 -8.10
C GLN A 120 5.03 -10.31 -7.12
N ASP A 121 4.52 -10.56 -5.91
CA ASP A 121 5.00 -11.59 -5.00
C ASP A 121 3.76 -12.09 -4.25
N GLY A 122 3.11 -13.13 -4.79
CA GLY A 122 1.93 -13.78 -4.21
C GLY A 122 0.94 -14.30 -5.26
N GLY A 123 1.06 -15.58 -5.63
CA GLY A 123 0.28 -16.21 -6.70
C GLY A 123 -1.21 -16.45 -6.39
N ARG A 124 -2.04 -16.31 -7.44
CA ARG A 124 -3.26 -17.12 -7.64
C ARG A 124 -3.16 -17.82 -8.99
N GLU A 125 -3.45 -19.12 -8.97
CA GLU A 125 -3.52 -19.96 -10.18
C GLU A 125 -4.78 -19.61 -10.99
N GLU A 126 -4.60 -18.97 -12.14
CA GLU A 126 -5.59 -18.88 -13.22
C GLU A 126 -5.40 -20.10 -14.16
N PRO A 127 -6.45 -20.87 -14.49
CA PRO A 127 -6.34 -22.01 -15.38
C PRO A 127 -6.38 -21.56 -16.84
N GLY A 128 -5.24 -21.22 -17.45
CA GLY A 128 -5.22 -21.02 -18.91
C GLY A 128 -4.05 -20.29 -19.57
N GLY A 129 -3.13 -19.66 -18.83
CA GLY A 129 -1.92 -19.02 -19.37
C GLY A 129 -0.65 -19.72 -18.86
N GLY A 130 0.45 -19.68 -19.62
CA GLY A 130 1.70 -20.37 -19.27
C GLY A 130 2.13 -20.19 -17.80
N LEU A 131 2.65 -21.24 -17.17
CA LEU A 131 3.01 -21.27 -15.74
C LEU A 131 3.88 -20.06 -15.36
N ARG A 132 3.24 -19.08 -14.75
CA ARG A 132 3.88 -17.91 -14.16
C ARG A 132 4.54 -18.35 -12.87
N VAL A 133 5.86 -18.21 -12.78
CA VAL A 133 6.63 -18.65 -11.61
C VAL A 133 6.27 -17.75 -10.43
N ASP A 134 5.61 -18.28 -9.40
CA ASP A 134 5.50 -17.62 -8.08
C ASP A 134 6.83 -17.81 -7.33
N PRO A 135 7.68 -16.77 -7.22
CA PRO A 135 9.04 -16.97 -6.77
C PRO A 135 9.12 -17.31 -5.28
N ILE A 136 8.37 -16.57 -4.46
CA ILE A 136 8.25 -16.85 -3.02
C ILE A 136 7.55 -18.20 -2.84
N GLY A 137 6.52 -18.51 -3.62
CA GLY A 137 5.85 -19.81 -3.58
C GLY A 137 6.78 -20.99 -3.87
N ALA A 138 7.64 -20.86 -4.88
CA ALA A 138 8.65 -21.87 -5.22
C ALA A 138 9.67 -22.06 -4.09
N LEU A 139 10.18 -20.97 -3.50
CA LEU A 139 11.11 -21.01 -2.38
C LEU A 139 10.48 -21.63 -1.13
N ALA A 140 9.24 -21.24 -0.82
CA ALA A 140 8.49 -21.79 0.30
C ALA A 140 8.26 -23.29 0.15
N LYS A 141 7.82 -23.73 -1.02
CA LYS A 141 7.62 -25.16 -1.33
C LYS A 141 8.93 -25.94 -1.23
N ALA A 142 10.03 -25.40 -1.75
CA ALA A 142 11.35 -26.01 -1.64
C ALA A 142 11.83 -26.11 -0.18
N ALA A 143 11.44 -25.16 0.67
CA ALA A 143 11.70 -25.17 2.09
C ALA A 143 10.71 -26.01 2.92
N GLY A 144 9.72 -26.66 2.27
CA GLY A 144 8.71 -27.50 2.92
C GLY A 144 7.57 -26.72 3.58
N TYR A 145 7.32 -25.48 3.16
CA TYR A 145 6.18 -24.67 3.60
C TYR A 145 5.03 -24.79 2.61
N ASP A 146 3.82 -24.96 3.15
CA ASP A 146 2.58 -24.97 2.38
C ASP A 146 2.02 -23.55 2.14
N ASP A 147 2.60 -22.55 2.83
CA ASP A 147 2.20 -21.15 2.80
C ASP A 147 3.42 -20.25 2.53
N PRO A 148 3.49 -19.58 1.36
CA PRO A 148 4.58 -18.70 0.98
C PRO A 148 4.76 -17.49 1.90
N GLU A 149 3.64 -16.94 2.41
CA GLU A 149 3.64 -15.82 3.34
C GLU A 149 4.33 -16.20 4.65
N ARG A 150 3.97 -17.38 5.15
CA ARG A 150 4.53 -17.93 6.38
C ARG A 150 6.02 -18.20 6.28
N TRP A 151 6.47 -18.70 5.13
CA TRP A 151 7.90 -18.88 4.88
C TRP A 151 8.64 -17.54 4.92
N TRP A 152 8.12 -16.52 4.23
CA TRP A 152 8.71 -15.18 4.23
C TRP A 152 8.75 -14.57 5.63
N GLU A 153 7.66 -14.69 6.40
CA GLU A 153 7.60 -14.24 7.79
C GLU A 153 8.73 -14.86 8.64
N ASP A 154 8.87 -16.19 8.60
CA ASP A 154 9.80 -16.92 9.46
C ASP A 154 11.27 -16.74 9.05
N VAL A 155 11.55 -16.61 7.75
CA VAL A 155 12.91 -16.54 7.21
C VAL A 155 13.43 -15.12 7.07
N VAL A 156 12.55 -14.14 6.78
CA VAL A 156 12.95 -12.76 6.49
C VAL A 156 12.48 -11.83 7.61
N GLU A 157 11.20 -11.82 7.93
CA GLU A 157 10.61 -10.77 8.77
C GLU A 157 10.97 -10.90 10.26
N HIS A 158 11.14 -12.13 10.76
CA HIS A 158 11.46 -12.42 12.16
C HIS A 158 12.96 -12.50 12.48
N ARG A 159 13.86 -12.57 11.47
CA ARG A 159 15.27 -12.93 11.71
C ARG A 159 16.18 -11.83 12.27
N GLY A 160 15.73 -10.59 12.45
CA GLY A 160 16.50 -9.53 13.12
C GLY A 160 17.74 -8.99 12.37
N ASP A 161 18.34 -9.78 11.48
CA ASP A 161 19.50 -9.45 10.64
C ASP A 161 19.09 -8.86 9.26
N THR A 162 20.08 -8.54 8.41
CA THR A 162 19.89 -8.01 7.04
C THR A 162 19.85 -9.17 6.01
N PRO A 163 18.71 -9.45 5.36
CA PRO A 163 18.50 -10.66 4.57
C PRO A 163 18.90 -10.55 3.09
N PHE A 164 19.44 -9.41 2.65
CA PHE A 164 19.52 -9.04 1.23
C PHE A 164 20.38 -9.95 0.37
N GLU A 165 21.53 -10.41 0.87
CA GLU A 165 22.42 -11.32 0.11
C GLU A 165 21.76 -12.68 -0.12
N VAL A 166 21.11 -13.22 0.92
CA VAL A 166 20.39 -14.50 0.85
C VAL A 166 19.18 -14.39 -0.07
N ILE A 167 18.44 -13.28 -0.01
CA ILE A 167 17.33 -13.01 -0.93
C ILE A 167 17.84 -12.94 -2.37
N ALA A 168 18.95 -12.25 -2.61
CA ALA A 168 19.53 -12.13 -3.95
C ALA A 168 19.93 -13.50 -4.53
N GLU A 169 20.56 -14.37 -3.73
CA GLU A 169 20.93 -15.73 -4.12
C GLU A 169 19.69 -16.59 -4.40
N ALA A 170 18.69 -16.54 -3.51
CA ALA A 170 17.45 -17.28 -3.67
C ALA A 170 16.70 -16.86 -4.94
N MET A 171 16.58 -15.56 -5.20
CA MET A 171 15.92 -15.03 -6.39
C MET A 171 16.70 -15.35 -7.67
N ALA A 172 18.02 -15.35 -7.64
CA ALA A 172 18.83 -15.78 -8.77
C ALA A 172 18.61 -17.26 -9.11
N ALA A 173 18.49 -18.12 -8.10
CA ALA A 173 18.20 -19.55 -8.29
C ALA A 173 16.79 -19.77 -8.88
N VAL A 174 15.78 -19.04 -8.39
CA VAL A 174 14.41 -19.15 -8.94
C VAL A 174 14.32 -18.62 -10.37
N ARG A 175 15.13 -17.60 -10.72
CA ARG A 175 15.20 -17.05 -12.07
C ARG A 175 16.05 -17.86 -13.04
N GLU A 176 16.64 -18.98 -12.63
CA GLU A 176 17.44 -19.81 -13.52
C GLU A 176 16.58 -20.32 -14.70
N GLY A 177 16.95 -19.93 -15.92
CA GLY A 177 16.21 -20.27 -17.15
C GLY A 177 14.94 -19.43 -17.40
N HIS A 178 14.65 -18.43 -16.56
CA HIS A 178 13.55 -17.49 -16.78
C HIS A 178 13.93 -16.42 -17.82
N GLU A 179 13.08 -16.23 -18.82
CA GLU A 179 13.18 -15.11 -19.76
C GLU A 179 12.16 -14.04 -19.40
N PRO A 180 12.58 -12.79 -19.14
CA PRO A 180 11.65 -11.73 -18.77
C PRO A 180 10.67 -11.43 -19.90
N GLY A 181 9.38 -11.46 -19.60
CA GLY A 181 8.31 -11.05 -20.52
C GLY A 181 8.44 -9.58 -20.93
N GLY A 182 7.70 -9.16 -21.96
CA GLY A 182 7.86 -7.83 -22.58
C GLY A 182 7.81 -6.67 -21.58
N ARG A 183 6.84 -6.68 -20.67
CA ARG A 183 6.68 -5.66 -19.63
C ARG A 183 7.79 -5.71 -18.58
N GLU A 184 8.11 -6.90 -18.05
CA GLU A 184 9.22 -7.11 -17.10
C GLU A 184 10.55 -6.62 -17.68
N ALA A 185 10.87 -7.03 -18.91
CA ALA A 185 12.10 -6.65 -19.59
C ALA A 185 12.23 -5.12 -19.74
N ARG A 186 11.13 -4.42 -20.04
CA ARG A 186 11.10 -2.95 -20.13
C ARG A 186 11.31 -2.28 -18.77
N ARG A 187 10.68 -2.78 -17.71
CA ARG A 187 10.90 -2.30 -16.32
C ARG A 187 12.37 -2.42 -15.92
N GLU A 188 12.94 -3.61 -16.09
CA GLU A 188 14.33 -3.86 -15.73
C GLU A 188 15.33 -3.09 -16.61
N ALA A 189 15.04 -2.91 -17.89
CA ALA A 189 15.83 -2.07 -18.77
C ALA A 189 15.85 -0.60 -18.30
N TYR A 190 14.70 -0.11 -17.79
CA TYR A 190 14.62 1.23 -17.21
C TYR A 190 15.42 1.32 -15.91
N MET A 191 15.30 0.35 -15.01
CA MET A 191 16.08 0.28 -13.76
C MET A 191 17.59 0.33 -14.03
N ARG A 192 18.07 -0.49 -14.97
CA ARG A 192 19.47 -0.47 -15.40
C ARG A 192 19.87 0.86 -16.03
N ARG A 193 18.99 1.51 -16.80
CA ARG A 193 19.28 2.82 -17.40
C ARG A 193 19.47 3.90 -16.32
N THR A 194 18.61 3.92 -15.31
CA THR A 194 18.70 4.86 -14.18
C THR A 194 19.95 4.60 -13.34
N LEU A 195 20.26 3.32 -13.07
CA LEU A 195 21.50 2.94 -12.38
C LEU A 195 22.76 3.41 -13.13
N ARG A 196 22.83 3.16 -14.45
CA ARG A 196 23.96 3.64 -15.27
C ARG A 196 24.08 5.16 -15.27
N ALA A 197 22.95 5.87 -15.27
CA ALA A 197 22.95 7.34 -15.18
C ALA A 197 23.54 7.81 -13.85
N ALA A 198 23.11 7.23 -12.72
CA ALA A 198 23.65 7.56 -11.40
C ALA A 198 25.18 7.29 -11.32
N ILE A 199 25.64 6.14 -11.82
CA ILE A 199 27.07 5.82 -11.89
C ILE A 199 27.82 6.87 -12.73
N LYS A 200 27.29 7.25 -13.89
CA LYS A 200 27.90 8.23 -14.79
C LYS A 200 27.98 9.63 -14.17
N GLU A 201 27.02 10.00 -13.33
CA GLU A 201 27.01 11.27 -12.60
C GLU A 201 28.03 11.32 -11.46
N GLY A 202 28.66 10.19 -11.12
CA GLY A 202 29.77 10.13 -10.18
C GLY A 202 29.39 9.73 -8.76
N PHE A 203 28.15 9.25 -8.52
CA PHE A 203 27.77 8.66 -7.24
C PHE A 203 28.65 7.45 -6.92
N GLY A 204 29.27 7.47 -5.75
CA GLY A 204 30.27 6.50 -5.31
C GLY A 204 29.66 5.29 -4.61
N THR A 205 28.59 5.46 -3.84
CA THR A 205 27.90 4.37 -3.11
C THR A 205 26.39 4.46 -3.35
N ILE A 206 25.86 3.57 -4.18
CA ILE A 206 24.47 3.59 -4.61
C ILE A 206 23.73 2.43 -3.96
N ALA A 207 22.64 2.73 -3.25
CA ALA A 207 21.69 1.71 -2.79
C ALA A 207 20.49 1.66 -3.73
N VAL A 208 20.11 0.47 -4.21
CA VAL A 208 18.90 0.26 -5.00
C VAL A 208 17.91 -0.53 -4.15
N VAL A 209 16.70 -0.04 -3.95
CA VAL A 209 15.62 -0.72 -3.22
C VAL A 209 14.54 -1.10 -4.23
N CYS A 210 14.35 -2.39 -4.46
CA CYS A 210 13.37 -2.90 -5.41
C CYS A 210 12.81 -4.25 -4.93
N GLY A 211 11.69 -4.66 -5.53
CA GLY A 211 11.12 -5.98 -5.38
C GLY A 211 12.20 -7.04 -5.57
N ALA A 212 12.21 -8.03 -4.68
CA ALA A 212 13.24 -9.07 -4.64
C ALA A 212 13.43 -9.78 -6.00
N TRP A 213 12.34 -9.95 -6.74
CA TRP A 213 12.36 -10.50 -8.10
C TRP A 213 13.32 -9.78 -9.05
N HIS A 214 13.42 -8.44 -8.97
CA HIS A 214 14.23 -7.64 -9.89
C HIS A 214 15.72 -7.62 -9.55
N VAL A 215 16.12 -8.14 -8.38
CA VAL A 215 17.52 -8.08 -7.92
C VAL A 215 18.51 -8.69 -8.92
N PRO A 216 18.29 -9.91 -9.47
CA PRO A 216 19.25 -10.52 -10.38
C PRO A 216 19.48 -9.72 -11.67
N ALA A 217 18.49 -8.92 -12.09
CA ALA A 217 18.60 -8.06 -13.26
C ALA A 217 19.51 -6.83 -13.06
N LEU A 218 19.97 -6.59 -11.82
CA LEU A 218 20.77 -5.44 -11.40
C LEU A 218 22.13 -5.81 -10.78
N THR A 219 22.34 -7.07 -10.41
CA THR A 219 23.58 -7.53 -9.71
C THR A 219 24.51 -8.38 -10.57
N GLY A 220 24.02 -8.99 -11.66
CA GLY A 220 24.81 -9.81 -12.59
C GLY A 220 25.50 -9.03 -13.71
N PRO A 221 26.10 -9.73 -14.71
CA PRO A 221 26.57 -9.11 -15.94
C PRO A 221 25.44 -8.36 -16.63
N LEU A 222 25.48 -7.03 -16.54
CA LEU A 222 24.40 -6.20 -17.06
C LEU A 222 24.39 -6.24 -18.60
N PRO A 223 23.21 -6.31 -19.24
CA PRO A 223 23.07 -6.07 -20.67
C PRO A 223 23.74 -4.76 -21.12
N SER A 224 24.01 -4.62 -22.41
CA SER A 224 24.53 -3.34 -22.92
C SER A 224 23.48 -2.23 -22.84
N ALA A 225 23.91 -0.97 -22.71
CA ALA A 225 23.00 0.17 -22.78
C ALA A 225 22.21 0.22 -24.11
N THR A 226 22.80 -0.28 -25.20
CA THR A 226 22.13 -0.38 -26.51
C THR A 226 20.97 -1.37 -26.50
N ALA A 227 21.12 -2.51 -25.82
CA ALA A 227 20.05 -3.51 -25.68
C ALA A 227 18.88 -2.95 -24.86
N ASP A 228 19.16 -2.33 -23.70
CA ASP A 228 18.11 -1.69 -22.90
C ASP A 228 17.42 -0.55 -23.66
N ASN A 229 18.19 0.27 -24.39
CA ASN A 229 17.61 1.35 -25.21
C ASN A 229 16.76 0.83 -26.37
N ALA A 230 16.99 -0.39 -26.85
CA ALA A 230 16.15 -1.00 -27.88
C ALA A 230 14.78 -1.40 -27.31
N LEU A 231 14.74 -1.98 -26.10
CA LEU A 231 13.50 -2.34 -25.40
C LEU A 231 12.64 -1.12 -25.06
N LEU A 232 13.27 0.01 -24.79
CA LEU A 232 12.58 1.25 -24.39
C LEU A 232 12.22 2.16 -25.57
N ARG A 233 12.62 1.81 -26.80
CA ARG A 233 12.40 2.66 -27.97
C ARG A 233 10.98 2.48 -28.51
N GLY A 234 10.32 3.59 -28.82
CA GLY A 234 9.02 3.57 -29.51
C GLY A 234 7.83 3.18 -28.64
N LEU A 235 8.01 3.05 -27.32
CA LEU A 235 6.92 2.77 -26.40
C LEU A 235 5.84 3.86 -26.46
N PRO A 236 4.54 3.49 -26.46
CA PRO A 236 3.45 4.45 -26.35
C PRO A 236 3.62 5.33 -25.13
N LYS A 237 3.21 6.60 -25.23
CA LYS A 237 3.37 7.57 -24.15
C LYS A 237 2.15 8.46 -24.04
N VAL A 238 1.66 8.63 -22.82
CA VAL A 238 0.65 9.62 -22.44
C VAL A 238 1.23 10.65 -21.47
N LYS A 239 0.56 11.79 -21.32
CA LYS A 239 0.91 12.75 -20.26
C LYS A 239 0.35 12.23 -18.93
N ALA A 240 1.21 11.76 -18.05
CA ALA A 240 0.85 11.37 -16.69
C ALA A 240 1.17 12.50 -15.70
N GLU A 241 0.27 12.75 -14.75
CA GLU A 241 0.48 13.62 -13.61
C GLU A 241 0.44 12.79 -12.32
N LEU A 242 1.34 13.08 -11.39
CA LEU A 242 1.47 12.34 -10.13
C LEU A 242 1.25 13.26 -8.91
N THR A 243 0.62 12.71 -7.88
CA THR A 243 0.53 13.33 -6.55
C THR A 243 0.40 12.30 -5.43
N TRP A 244 0.61 12.72 -4.19
CA TRP A 244 0.31 11.91 -3.02
C TRP A 244 -1.17 12.00 -2.66
N VAL A 245 -1.79 10.85 -2.39
CA VAL A 245 -3.17 10.77 -1.86
C VAL A 245 -3.23 9.94 -0.59
N PRO A 246 -4.16 10.25 0.35
CA PRO A 246 -4.46 9.36 1.46
C PRO A 246 -4.85 7.98 0.97
N TRP A 247 -4.37 6.95 1.65
CA TRP A 247 -4.72 5.56 1.40
C TRP A 247 -5.31 4.92 2.66
N THR A 248 -5.77 3.67 2.57
CA THR A 248 -6.32 2.96 3.74
C THR A 248 -5.74 1.56 3.85
N TYR A 249 -5.74 1.03 5.09
CA TYR A 249 -5.39 -0.37 5.32
C TYR A 249 -6.35 -1.33 4.64
N GLY A 250 -7.66 -1.04 4.65
CA GLY A 250 -8.63 -1.79 3.88
C GLY A 250 -8.27 -1.89 2.40
N ARG A 251 -7.78 -0.81 1.78
CA ARG A 251 -7.32 -0.82 0.39
C ARG A 251 -5.96 -1.49 0.21
N LEU A 252 -5.02 -1.36 1.14
CA LEU A 252 -3.79 -2.17 1.12
C LEU A 252 -4.11 -3.69 1.12
N ALA A 253 -5.12 -4.09 1.89
CA ALA A 253 -5.56 -5.49 1.99
C ALA A 253 -6.38 -5.98 0.79
N SER A 254 -7.30 -5.16 0.30
CA SER A 254 -8.27 -5.57 -0.73
C SER A 254 -7.87 -5.22 -2.15
N TRP A 255 -6.84 -4.38 -2.35
CA TRP A 255 -6.38 -4.01 -3.69
C TRP A 255 -5.47 -5.12 -4.23
N SER A 256 -6.11 -6.23 -4.59
CA SER A 256 -5.52 -7.41 -5.25
C SER A 256 -4.92 -7.11 -6.63
N GLY A 257 -4.92 -5.84 -7.05
CA GLY A 257 -4.30 -5.40 -8.28
C GLY A 257 -2.80 -5.12 -8.16
N TYR A 258 -2.28 -4.67 -7.01
CA TYR A 258 -0.88 -4.25 -6.95
C TYR A 258 0.11 -5.43 -6.83
N GLY A 259 -0.34 -6.70 -6.83
CA GLY A 259 0.52 -7.89 -6.79
C GLY A 259 1.37 -8.07 -5.52
N ALA A 260 1.49 -7.02 -4.69
CA ALA A 260 2.22 -6.96 -3.44
C ALA A 260 1.28 -6.87 -2.22
N GLY A 261 0.00 -7.16 -2.42
CA GLY A 261 -1.09 -6.92 -1.47
C GLY A 261 -0.88 -7.65 -0.16
N ILE A 262 -0.55 -6.90 0.88
CA ILE A 262 -0.55 -7.39 2.25
C ILE A 262 -1.99 -7.57 2.73
N THR A 263 -2.41 -8.80 3.01
CA THR A 263 -3.80 -9.09 3.46
C THR A 263 -4.08 -8.68 4.90
N SER A 264 -3.03 -8.46 5.70
CA SER A 264 -3.10 -8.14 7.13
C SER A 264 -2.30 -6.89 7.53
N PRO A 265 -2.58 -5.72 6.93
CA PRO A 265 -1.80 -4.50 7.14
C PRO A 265 -1.77 -4.02 8.59
N GLY A 266 -2.83 -4.24 9.37
CA GLY A 266 -2.84 -3.89 10.78
C GLY A 266 -1.93 -4.79 11.63
N TRP A 267 -1.84 -6.08 11.30
CA TRP A 267 -0.87 -6.99 11.93
C TRP A 267 0.57 -6.58 11.64
N TYR A 268 0.89 -6.24 10.39
CA TYR A 268 2.26 -5.85 10.03
C TYR A 268 2.62 -4.46 10.57
N HIS A 269 1.64 -3.54 10.63
CA HIS A 269 1.81 -2.28 11.34
C HIS A 269 2.16 -2.51 12.81
N HIS A 270 1.44 -3.41 13.48
CA HIS A 270 1.72 -3.77 14.87
C HIS A 270 3.12 -4.37 15.01
N LEU A 271 3.50 -5.33 14.17
CA LEU A 271 4.85 -5.90 14.18
C LEU A 271 5.94 -4.86 13.92
N PHE A 272 5.66 -3.80 13.18
CA PHE A 272 6.60 -2.70 12.94
C PHE A 272 6.74 -1.78 14.15
N THR A 273 5.61 -1.38 14.73
CA THR A 273 5.54 -0.34 15.77
C THR A 273 5.66 -0.86 17.20
N ALA A 274 5.46 -2.17 17.42
CA ALA A 274 5.67 -2.86 18.69
C ALA A 274 6.93 -3.74 18.64
N PRO A 275 8.14 -3.16 18.74
CA PRO A 275 9.39 -3.92 18.65
C PRO A 275 9.63 -4.86 19.85
N ASP A 276 8.98 -4.61 21.00
CA ASP A 276 9.07 -5.46 22.19
C ASP A 276 7.75 -6.19 22.48
N ARG A 277 7.83 -7.50 22.70
CA ARG A 277 6.68 -8.35 23.10
C ARG A 277 5.47 -8.20 22.15
N PRO A 278 5.66 -8.40 20.83
CA PRO A 278 4.61 -8.19 19.84
C PRO A 278 3.40 -9.10 20.11
N VAL A 279 3.60 -10.35 20.54
CA VAL A 279 2.50 -11.29 20.80
C VAL A 279 1.64 -10.84 21.98
N GLU A 280 2.28 -10.44 23.07
CA GLU A 280 1.60 -10.01 24.29
C GLU A 280 0.83 -8.71 24.08
N ARG A 281 1.44 -7.74 23.40
CA ARG A 281 0.79 -6.46 23.09
C ARG A 281 -0.41 -6.66 22.16
N TRP A 282 -0.28 -7.51 21.15
CA TRP A 282 -1.39 -7.83 20.24
C TRP A 282 -2.58 -8.44 20.97
N LEU A 283 -2.34 -9.46 21.79
CA LEU A 283 -3.42 -10.14 22.52
C LEU A 283 -4.04 -9.27 23.61
N ALA A 284 -3.27 -8.36 24.20
CA ALA A 284 -3.80 -7.35 25.11
C ALA A 284 -4.69 -6.33 24.39
N GLU A 285 -4.32 -5.91 23.18
CA GLU A 285 -5.12 -5.02 22.34
C GLU A 285 -6.41 -5.70 21.84
N ALA A 286 -6.33 -6.98 21.43
CA ALA A 286 -7.49 -7.78 21.07
C ALA A 286 -8.50 -7.89 22.21
N ALA A 287 -8.02 -8.11 23.44
CA ALA A 287 -8.87 -8.06 24.63
C ALA A 287 -9.49 -6.67 24.86
N GLY A 288 -8.76 -5.59 24.53
CA GLY A 288 -9.28 -4.22 24.55
C GLY A 288 -10.46 -4.03 23.59
N VAL A 289 -10.30 -4.44 22.33
CA VAL A 289 -11.36 -4.38 21.31
C VAL A 289 -12.63 -5.10 21.75
N LEU A 290 -12.49 -6.30 22.32
CA LEU A 290 -13.62 -7.07 22.83
C LEU A 290 -14.32 -6.36 24.00
N ARG A 291 -13.55 -5.80 24.94
CA ARG A 291 -14.10 -5.05 26.09
C ARG A 291 -14.87 -3.80 25.67
N GLU A 292 -14.41 -3.10 24.64
CA GLU A 292 -15.11 -1.92 24.09
C GLU A 292 -16.52 -2.26 23.57
N GLU A 293 -16.71 -3.47 23.05
CA GLU A 293 -18.02 -4.01 22.65
C GLU A 293 -18.78 -4.69 23.81
N GLY A 294 -18.31 -4.53 25.05
CA GLY A 294 -18.95 -5.05 26.25
C GLY A 294 -18.71 -6.53 26.52
N LEU A 295 -17.77 -7.18 25.81
CA LEU A 295 -17.41 -8.57 26.05
C LEU A 295 -16.42 -8.69 27.23
N PRO A 296 -16.71 -9.50 28.26
CA PRO A 296 -15.90 -9.55 29.47
C PRO A 296 -14.64 -10.39 29.29
N VAL A 297 -13.53 -9.74 28.92
CA VAL A 297 -12.22 -10.40 28.79
C VAL A 297 -11.32 -10.05 29.99
N SER A 298 -10.83 -11.04 30.74
CA SER A 298 -9.95 -10.82 31.90
C SER A 298 -8.47 -10.78 31.51
N SER A 299 -7.59 -10.29 32.39
CA SER A 299 -6.14 -10.41 32.20
C SER A 299 -5.66 -11.88 32.21
N ALA A 300 -6.40 -12.77 32.88
CA ALA A 300 -6.09 -14.20 32.86
C ALA A 300 -6.32 -14.79 31.45
N HIS A 301 -7.35 -14.34 30.72
CA HIS A 301 -7.55 -14.72 29.33
C HIS A 301 -6.37 -14.28 28.46
N VAL A 302 -5.88 -13.05 28.61
CA VAL A 302 -4.72 -12.57 27.84
C VAL A 302 -3.47 -13.40 28.13
N ILE A 303 -3.16 -13.69 29.40
CA ILE A 303 -2.01 -14.52 29.78
C ILE A 303 -2.11 -15.91 29.16
N GLU A 304 -3.29 -16.52 29.21
CA GLU A 304 -3.50 -17.86 28.64
C GLU A 304 -3.44 -17.85 27.11
N SER A 305 -3.99 -16.84 26.44
CA SER A 305 -3.82 -16.66 24.99
C SER A 305 -2.37 -16.54 24.58
N VAL A 306 -1.55 -15.80 25.33
CA VAL A 306 -0.11 -15.67 25.04
C VAL A 306 0.59 -17.02 25.17
N ARG A 307 0.29 -17.78 26.24
CA ARG A 307 0.84 -19.13 26.44
C ARG A 307 0.43 -20.09 25.33
N LEU A 308 -0.84 -20.05 24.92
CA LEU A 308 -1.36 -20.88 23.84
C LEU A 308 -0.71 -20.52 22.50
N ALA A 309 -0.62 -19.22 22.16
CA ALA A 309 0.05 -18.77 20.94
C ALA A 309 1.52 -19.21 20.88
N ALA A 310 2.26 -19.08 21.99
CA ALA A 310 3.64 -19.55 22.09
C ALA A 310 3.75 -21.09 21.96
N THR A 311 2.82 -21.83 22.55
CA THR A 311 2.77 -23.29 22.44
C THR A 311 2.49 -23.72 21.00
N LEU A 312 1.54 -23.08 20.32
CA LEU A 312 1.24 -23.33 18.91
C LEU A 312 2.45 -23.03 18.02
N ALA A 313 3.15 -21.91 18.26
CA ALA A 313 4.37 -21.57 17.54
C ALA A 313 5.45 -22.64 17.73
N GLY A 314 5.67 -23.10 18.97
CA GLY A 314 6.62 -24.16 19.29
C GLY A 314 6.28 -25.50 18.61
N LEU A 315 5.02 -25.93 18.65
CA LEU A 315 4.55 -27.14 17.96
C LEU A 315 4.75 -27.07 16.45
N ARG A 316 4.71 -25.85 15.90
CA ARG A 316 4.86 -25.54 14.48
C ARG A 316 6.29 -25.21 14.07
N GLY A 317 7.26 -25.29 14.99
CA GLY A 317 8.67 -25.00 14.73
C GLY A 317 8.95 -23.54 14.38
N ARG A 318 8.06 -22.61 14.74
CA ARG A 318 8.20 -21.19 14.41
C ARG A 318 9.07 -20.46 15.42
N PRO A 319 9.87 -19.47 14.99
CA PRO A 319 10.66 -18.64 15.90
C PRO A 319 9.79 -17.71 16.76
N LEU A 320 8.61 -17.31 16.25
CA LEU A 320 7.64 -16.46 16.92
C LEU A 320 6.22 -16.88 16.53
N ALA A 321 5.23 -16.64 17.39
CA ALA A 321 3.82 -16.76 17.03
C ALA A 321 3.46 -15.70 15.98
N GLY A 322 3.04 -16.13 14.80
CA GLY A 322 2.54 -15.26 13.75
C GLY A 322 1.03 -15.05 13.86
N LEU A 323 0.44 -14.43 12.83
CA LEU A 323 -0.97 -14.07 12.81
C LEU A 323 -1.90 -15.28 13.04
N GLY A 324 -1.58 -16.44 12.47
CA GLY A 324 -2.33 -17.68 12.64
C GLY A 324 -2.40 -18.12 14.11
N GLU A 325 -1.24 -18.22 14.78
CA GLU A 325 -1.17 -18.65 16.18
C GLU A 325 -1.88 -17.68 17.12
N VAL A 326 -1.72 -16.37 16.94
CA VAL A 326 -2.41 -15.38 17.79
C VAL A 326 -3.91 -15.34 17.52
N THR A 327 -4.35 -15.59 16.28
CA THR A 327 -5.77 -15.66 15.94
C THR A 327 -6.42 -16.92 16.51
N GLU A 328 -5.76 -18.07 16.42
CA GLU A 328 -6.24 -19.32 17.03
C GLU A 328 -6.29 -19.22 18.56
N ALA A 329 -5.28 -18.61 19.18
CA ALA A 329 -5.27 -18.39 20.62
C ALA A 329 -6.35 -17.39 21.07
N ALA A 330 -6.57 -16.31 20.31
CA ALA A 330 -7.64 -15.37 20.56
C ALA A 330 -9.02 -16.03 20.43
N ARG A 331 -9.23 -16.81 19.36
CA ARG A 331 -10.46 -17.59 19.14
C ARG A 331 -10.75 -18.53 20.31
N ALA A 332 -9.76 -19.31 20.74
CA ALA A 332 -9.96 -20.33 21.77
C ALA A 332 -10.19 -19.74 23.17
N VAL A 333 -9.50 -18.65 23.50
CA VAL A 333 -9.42 -18.14 24.88
C VAL A 333 -10.12 -16.79 25.06
N LEU A 334 -9.92 -15.82 24.17
CA LEU A 334 -10.53 -14.49 24.30
C LEU A 334 -11.99 -14.49 23.84
N CYS A 335 -12.28 -15.22 22.76
CA CYS A 335 -13.60 -15.29 22.14
C CYS A 335 -14.39 -16.55 22.55
N GLU A 336 -13.77 -17.50 23.26
CA GLU A 336 -14.39 -18.77 23.68
C GLU A 336 -15.08 -19.53 22.52
N GLY A 337 -14.51 -19.43 21.31
CA GLY A 337 -15.04 -20.04 20.09
C GLY A 337 -16.06 -19.21 19.31
N ASP A 338 -16.44 -18.01 19.76
CA ASP A 338 -17.38 -17.13 19.04
C ASP A 338 -16.75 -16.53 17.79
N ASP A 339 -17.24 -16.96 16.62
CA ASP A 339 -16.81 -16.48 15.31
C ASP A 339 -17.07 -14.98 15.09
N LEU A 340 -18.14 -14.42 15.63
CA LEU A 340 -18.46 -13.00 15.45
C LEU A 340 -17.47 -12.11 16.22
N ALA A 341 -17.07 -12.54 17.41
CA ALA A 341 -16.03 -11.88 18.19
C ALA A 341 -14.67 -11.96 17.49
N VAL A 342 -14.35 -13.09 16.84
CA VAL A 342 -13.15 -13.21 16.00
C VAL A 342 -13.22 -12.31 14.77
N GLU A 343 -14.36 -12.24 14.08
CA GLU A 343 -14.56 -11.36 12.91
C GLU A 343 -14.36 -9.88 13.29
N LEU A 344 -14.82 -9.47 14.48
CA LEU A 344 -14.58 -8.13 15.00
C LEU A 344 -13.09 -7.82 15.13
N ILE A 345 -12.30 -8.73 15.72
CA ILE A 345 -10.83 -8.59 15.82
C ILE A 345 -10.21 -8.54 14.42
N GLN A 346 -10.63 -9.42 13.51
CA GLN A 346 -10.13 -9.45 12.13
C GLN A 346 -10.35 -8.11 11.42
N ARG A 347 -11.57 -7.56 11.53
CA ARG A 347 -11.92 -6.27 10.91
C ARG A 347 -11.16 -5.10 11.54
N ARG A 348 -11.12 -5.01 12.87
CA ARG A 348 -10.54 -3.85 13.57
C ARG A 348 -9.03 -3.87 13.71
N MET A 349 -8.40 -5.04 13.74
CA MET A 349 -6.97 -5.16 14.02
C MET A 349 -6.19 -5.79 12.88
N VAL A 350 -6.67 -6.90 12.29
CA VAL A 350 -5.91 -7.62 11.25
C VAL A 350 -5.84 -6.79 9.97
N VAL A 351 -6.99 -6.32 9.49
CA VAL A 351 -7.03 -5.33 8.42
C VAL A 351 -6.73 -3.96 9.00
N GLY A 352 -7.52 -3.53 9.99
CA GLY A 352 -7.36 -2.21 10.59
C GLY A 352 -8.12 -1.11 9.84
N ASP A 353 -8.39 -0.02 10.55
CA ASP A 353 -9.21 1.10 10.10
C ASP A 353 -8.40 2.35 9.75
N ARG A 354 -7.08 2.21 9.66
CA ARG A 354 -6.19 3.34 9.45
C ARG A 354 -6.39 3.97 8.07
N LEU A 355 -6.54 5.29 8.08
CA LEU A 355 -6.55 6.18 6.92
C LEU A 355 -5.35 7.12 7.06
N GLY A 356 -4.50 7.20 6.04
CA GLY A 356 -3.37 8.11 6.08
C GLY A 356 -3.74 9.57 5.84
N GLN A 357 -2.75 10.45 5.91
CA GLN A 357 -2.93 11.88 5.77
C GLN A 357 -1.87 12.49 4.87
N VAL A 358 -2.29 13.47 4.07
CA VAL A 358 -1.42 14.31 3.25
C VAL A 358 -1.52 15.77 3.69
N THR A 359 -0.45 16.54 3.56
CA THR A 359 -0.42 17.93 4.05
C THR A 359 -1.13 18.91 3.12
N ASP A 360 -1.29 20.16 3.58
CA ASP A 360 -1.85 21.24 2.74
C ASP A 360 -0.87 21.65 1.62
N GLY A 361 0.42 21.29 1.73
CA GLY A 361 1.44 21.54 0.72
C GLY A 361 1.48 20.52 -0.43
N THR A 362 0.77 19.39 -0.29
CA THR A 362 0.65 18.39 -1.35
C THR A 362 -0.07 18.99 -2.58
N PRO A 363 0.42 18.76 -3.81
CA PRO A 363 -0.29 19.18 -5.02
C PRO A 363 -1.70 18.58 -5.09
N MET A 364 -2.72 19.43 -5.15
CA MET A 364 -4.12 19.03 -5.17
C MET A 364 -4.90 19.94 -6.12
N VAL A 365 -5.92 19.40 -6.81
CA VAL A 365 -6.81 20.26 -7.60
C VAL A 365 -7.64 21.16 -6.68
N PRO A 366 -8.05 22.37 -7.13
CA PRO A 366 -8.82 23.31 -6.30
C PRO A 366 -10.07 22.70 -5.67
N LEU A 367 -10.78 21.81 -6.39
CA LEU A 367 -11.98 21.14 -5.90
C LEU A 367 -11.71 20.24 -4.67
N GLN A 368 -10.60 19.50 -4.67
CA GLN A 368 -10.19 18.69 -3.51
C GLN A 368 -9.88 19.58 -2.30
N ARG A 369 -9.22 20.74 -2.53
CA ARG A 369 -8.90 21.72 -1.47
C ARG A 369 -10.18 22.30 -0.85
N ASP A 370 -11.15 22.74 -1.67
CA ASP A 370 -12.44 23.25 -1.18
C ASP A 370 -13.20 22.17 -0.38
N LEU A 371 -13.22 20.91 -0.83
CA LEU A 371 -13.84 19.83 -0.05
C LEU A 371 -13.15 19.66 1.32
N ARG A 372 -11.82 19.64 1.36
CA ARG A 372 -11.04 19.51 2.60
C ARG A 372 -11.34 20.64 3.60
N GLU A 373 -11.42 21.88 3.13
CA GLU A 373 -11.82 23.04 3.95
C GLU A 373 -13.27 22.90 4.49
N ARG A 374 -14.21 22.49 3.63
CA ARG A 374 -15.61 22.25 4.04
C ARG A 374 -15.72 21.13 5.07
N ARG A 375 -14.98 20.03 4.90
CA ARG A 375 -14.92 18.92 5.88
C ARG A 375 -14.47 19.39 7.24
N ARG A 376 -13.38 20.18 7.29
CA ARG A 376 -12.87 20.80 8.53
C ARG A 376 -13.93 21.70 9.18
N ARG A 377 -14.56 22.59 8.40
CA ARG A 377 -15.63 23.49 8.88
C ARG A 377 -16.85 22.73 9.43
N LEU A 378 -17.29 21.67 8.73
CA LEU A 378 -18.47 20.89 9.10
C LEU A 378 -18.19 19.79 10.12
N LYS A 379 -16.93 19.65 10.56
CA LYS A 379 -16.46 18.61 11.47
C LYS A 379 -16.82 17.20 10.97
N LEU A 380 -16.74 16.99 9.65
CA LEU A 380 -16.92 15.69 9.02
C LEU A 380 -15.54 15.11 8.74
N ARG A 381 -15.11 14.18 9.58
CA ARG A 381 -13.83 13.49 9.42
C ARG A 381 -13.98 12.37 8.39
N PRO A 382 -13.05 12.23 7.43
CA PRO A 382 -12.97 11.02 6.63
C PRO A 382 -12.53 9.86 7.51
N GLU A 383 -13.18 8.71 7.36
CA GLU A 383 -12.91 7.50 8.13
C GLU A 383 -12.94 6.32 7.15
N ALA A 384 -12.06 5.33 7.33
CA ALA A 384 -11.97 4.17 6.44
C ALA A 384 -13.10 3.17 6.68
N LEU A 385 -13.61 3.09 7.91
CA LEU A 385 -14.77 2.29 8.28
C LEU A 385 -16.07 3.05 8.08
N ASP A 386 -17.17 2.29 8.05
CA ASP A 386 -18.51 2.86 8.07
C ASP A 386 -18.74 3.61 9.36
N ARG A 387 -19.23 4.85 9.19
CA ARG A 387 -19.72 5.66 10.29
C ARG A 387 -21.14 6.09 9.99
N ASP A 388 -22.05 5.71 10.89
CA ASP A 388 -23.41 6.21 10.87
C ASP A 388 -23.46 7.67 11.35
N LEU A 389 -24.23 8.47 10.63
CA LEU A 389 -24.43 9.89 10.87
C LEU A 389 -25.91 10.22 10.71
N ASP A 390 -26.58 10.46 11.84
CA ASP A 390 -27.95 10.97 11.87
C ASP A 390 -27.95 12.50 11.90
N LEU A 391 -28.64 13.11 10.94
CA LEU A 391 -28.76 14.55 10.78
C LEU A 391 -30.18 15.02 11.11
N ASP A 392 -30.28 16.09 11.90
CA ASP A 392 -31.55 16.82 12.10
C ASP A 392 -31.53 18.10 11.26
N LEU A 393 -32.24 18.10 10.13
CA LEU A 393 -32.20 19.16 9.11
C LEU A 393 -32.68 20.53 9.61
N ARG A 394 -33.26 20.61 10.82
CA ARG A 394 -33.63 21.88 11.45
C ARG A 394 -32.42 22.58 12.09
N LYS A 395 -31.34 21.85 12.34
CA LYS A 395 -30.09 22.40 12.88
C LYS A 395 -29.24 22.90 11.70
N PRO A 396 -28.79 24.18 11.71
CA PRO A 396 -28.04 24.74 10.58
C PRO A 396 -26.80 23.92 10.18
N LEU A 397 -26.04 23.41 11.16
CA LEU A 397 -24.85 22.60 10.89
C LEU A 397 -25.19 21.27 10.20
N ASP A 398 -26.27 20.61 10.61
CA ASP A 398 -26.69 19.33 10.05
C ASP A 398 -27.30 19.51 8.65
N LEU A 399 -28.02 20.62 8.43
CA LEU A 399 -28.47 21.02 7.10
C LEU A 399 -27.29 21.25 6.15
N GLU A 400 -26.24 21.94 6.59
CA GLU A 400 -25.03 22.14 5.78
C GLU A 400 -24.30 20.82 5.48
N ARG A 401 -24.26 19.87 6.43
CA ARG A 401 -23.71 18.53 6.23
C ARG A 401 -24.51 17.76 5.18
N SER A 402 -25.84 17.76 5.28
CA SER A 402 -26.74 17.16 4.29
C SER A 402 -26.50 17.75 2.90
N HIS A 403 -26.45 19.09 2.77
CA HIS A 403 -26.14 19.76 1.51
C HIS A 403 -24.80 19.33 0.92
N LEU A 404 -23.74 19.20 1.73
CA LEU A 404 -22.45 18.73 1.25
C LEU A 404 -22.54 17.30 0.71
N LEU A 405 -23.13 16.38 1.47
CA LEU A 405 -23.23 14.97 1.09
C LEU A 405 -24.07 14.77 -0.18
N HIS A 406 -25.18 15.50 -0.33
CA HIS A 406 -25.98 15.48 -1.55
C HIS A 406 -25.24 16.04 -2.76
N ARG A 407 -24.47 17.12 -2.60
CA ARG A 407 -23.64 17.67 -3.69
C ARG A 407 -22.56 16.69 -4.12
N LEU A 408 -21.93 15.99 -3.19
CA LEU A 408 -20.94 14.97 -3.50
C LEU A 408 -21.56 13.78 -4.23
N ARG A 409 -22.76 13.34 -3.82
CA ARG A 409 -23.50 12.31 -4.57
C ARG A 409 -23.84 12.75 -6.00
N LEU A 410 -24.23 14.01 -6.20
CA LEU A 410 -24.49 14.57 -7.53
C LEU A 410 -23.22 14.59 -8.41
N LEU A 411 -22.06 14.81 -7.79
CA LEU A 411 -20.75 14.74 -8.42
C LEU A 411 -20.22 13.31 -8.55
N GLU A 412 -21.03 12.29 -8.21
CA GLU A 412 -20.64 10.87 -8.23
C GLU A 412 -19.45 10.55 -7.27
N VAL A 413 -19.21 11.42 -6.28
CA VAL A 413 -18.27 11.19 -5.18
C VAL A 413 -19.00 10.47 -4.04
N GLY A 414 -18.90 9.15 -4.01
CA GLY A 414 -19.64 8.23 -3.13
C GLY A 414 -19.28 8.23 -1.64
N TRP A 415 -18.93 9.38 -1.04
CA TRP A 415 -18.50 9.44 0.37
C TRP A 415 -19.60 9.07 1.37
N GLY A 416 -20.87 9.33 1.04
CA GLY A 416 -22.00 9.02 1.90
C GLY A 416 -23.13 8.33 1.16
N THR A 417 -23.65 7.25 1.77
CA THR A 417 -24.86 6.58 1.32
C THR A 417 -26.02 6.96 2.22
N LEU A 418 -27.14 7.40 1.63
CA LEU A 418 -28.34 7.74 2.38
C LEU A 418 -29.08 6.45 2.77
N GLY A 419 -29.22 6.22 4.07
CA GLY A 419 -30.00 5.12 4.64
C GLY A 419 -31.50 5.43 4.68
N ARG A 420 -32.30 4.40 4.98
CA ARG A 420 -33.73 4.58 5.25
C ARG A 420 -33.92 5.25 6.61
N ALA A 421 -34.53 6.43 6.64
CA ALA A 421 -34.82 7.14 7.88
C ALA A 421 -35.68 6.28 8.82
N ARG A 422 -35.23 6.09 10.07
CA ARG A 422 -36.05 5.46 11.11
C ARG A 422 -37.04 6.48 11.68
N GLY A 423 -38.22 6.58 11.07
CA GLY A 423 -39.33 7.43 11.56
C GLY A 423 -40.15 8.08 10.44
N LYS A 424 -41.28 8.71 10.81
CA LYS A 424 -42.22 9.38 9.86
C LYS A 424 -41.88 10.84 9.54
N GLY A 425 -40.79 11.39 10.09
CA GLY A 425 -40.44 12.81 9.94
C GLY A 425 -39.55 13.07 8.73
N THR A 426 -39.88 14.07 7.91
CA THR A 426 -39.10 14.50 6.73
C THR A 426 -37.86 15.32 7.06
N PHE A 427 -37.64 15.63 8.34
CA PHE A 427 -36.52 16.45 8.83
C PHE A 427 -35.32 15.63 9.33
N ARG A 428 -35.34 14.31 9.18
CA ARG A 428 -34.24 13.42 9.59
C ARG A 428 -33.66 12.70 8.38
N GLU A 429 -32.34 12.69 8.31
CA GLU A 429 -31.59 11.87 7.37
C GLU A 429 -30.61 10.99 8.13
N SER A 430 -30.55 9.71 7.77
CA SER A 430 -29.55 8.79 8.28
C SER A 430 -28.57 8.50 7.15
N TRP A 431 -27.29 8.71 7.39
CA TRP A 431 -26.22 8.50 6.42
C TRP A 431 -25.23 7.49 6.95
N THR A 432 -24.68 6.65 6.07
CA THR A 432 -23.49 5.86 6.35
C THR A 432 -22.35 6.43 5.52
N LEU A 433 -21.31 6.91 6.19
CA LEU A 433 -20.15 7.55 5.58
C LEU A 433 -18.97 6.59 5.57
N ARG A 434 -18.25 6.53 4.44
CA ARG A 434 -16.99 5.80 4.30
C ARG A 434 -16.09 6.51 3.30
N TRP A 435 -14.89 6.92 3.71
CA TRP A 435 -13.93 7.49 2.77
C TRP A 435 -13.19 6.39 2.01
N ARG A 436 -13.03 6.57 0.70
CA ARG A 436 -12.26 5.68 -0.15
C ARG A 436 -11.29 6.51 -1.02
N PRO A 437 -10.08 6.02 -1.32
CA PRO A 437 -9.12 6.75 -2.13
C PRO A 437 -9.63 7.14 -3.53
N GLU A 438 -10.56 6.38 -4.10
CA GLU A 438 -11.16 6.71 -5.41
C GLU A 438 -11.95 8.03 -5.37
N HIS A 439 -12.32 8.52 -4.19
CA HIS A 439 -12.92 9.84 -4.08
C HIS A 439 -11.94 10.94 -4.50
N ASP A 440 -10.64 10.77 -4.30
CA ASP A 440 -9.64 11.74 -4.77
C ASP A 440 -9.55 11.74 -6.31
N LEU A 441 -9.60 10.57 -6.95
CA LEU A 441 -9.73 10.47 -8.41
C LEU A 441 -11.00 11.14 -8.94
N ALA A 442 -12.16 10.81 -8.34
CA ALA A 442 -13.43 11.40 -8.72
C ALA A 442 -13.40 12.93 -8.57
N LEU A 443 -12.75 13.47 -7.53
CA LEU A 443 -12.60 14.91 -7.36
C LEU A 443 -11.68 15.54 -8.41
N ILE A 444 -10.61 14.86 -8.83
CA ILE A 444 -9.74 15.32 -9.93
C ILE A 444 -10.51 15.39 -11.24
N GLU A 445 -11.31 14.35 -11.54
CA GLU A 445 -12.17 14.31 -12.73
C GLU A 445 -13.19 15.46 -12.74
N ARG A 446 -13.88 15.68 -11.61
CA ARG A 446 -14.91 16.72 -11.50
C ARG A 446 -14.36 18.13 -11.34
N ALA A 447 -13.05 18.31 -11.24
CA ALA A 447 -12.43 19.63 -11.19
C ALA A 447 -12.70 20.46 -12.45
N ALA A 448 -12.95 19.81 -13.60
CA ALA A 448 -13.35 20.50 -14.83
C ALA A 448 -14.72 21.20 -14.72
N LEU A 449 -15.60 20.74 -13.83
CA LEU A 449 -16.93 21.31 -13.61
C LEU A 449 -16.91 22.55 -12.71
N GLY A 450 -15.83 22.75 -11.95
CA GLY A 450 -15.66 23.90 -11.07
C GLY A 450 -14.61 23.71 -10.00
N THR A 451 -14.15 24.84 -9.43
CA THR A 451 -13.10 24.86 -8.40
C THR A 451 -13.61 24.65 -6.98
N THR A 452 -14.94 24.64 -6.77
CA THR A 452 -15.57 24.38 -5.47
C THR A 452 -16.69 23.34 -5.61
N VAL A 453 -16.98 22.59 -4.54
CA VAL A 453 -18.04 21.56 -4.54
C VAL A 453 -19.39 22.19 -4.90
N ALA A 454 -19.65 23.41 -4.43
CA ALA A 454 -20.89 24.13 -4.77
C ALA A 454 -20.97 24.50 -6.26
N ALA A 455 -19.89 25.03 -6.84
CA ALA A 455 -19.87 25.40 -8.27
C ALA A 455 -19.94 24.17 -9.17
N ALA A 456 -19.12 23.15 -8.89
CA ALA A 456 -19.09 21.91 -9.66
C ALA A 456 -20.45 21.18 -9.63
N SER A 457 -21.07 21.06 -8.45
CA SER A 457 -22.39 20.44 -8.32
C SER A 457 -23.49 21.23 -9.02
N ALA A 458 -23.44 22.58 -8.97
CA ALA A 458 -24.39 23.41 -9.71
C ALA A 458 -24.24 23.26 -11.23
N GLN A 459 -23.00 23.16 -11.73
CA GLN A 459 -22.75 22.88 -13.15
C GLN A 459 -23.27 21.51 -13.55
N ARG A 460 -22.99 20.48 -12.74
CA ARG A 460 -23.50 19.12 -12.98
C ARG A 460 -25.02 19.04 -12.97
N ALA A 461 -25.68 19.77 -12.07
CA ALA A 461 -27.14 19.85 -12.03
C ALA A 461 -27.72 20.44 -13.33
N ARG A 462 -27.06 21.46 -13.91
CA ARG A 462 -27.47 22.06 -15.18
C ARG A 462 -27.28 21.13 -16.38
N GLU A 463 -26.28 20.25 -16.34
CA GLU A 463 -26.05 19.26 -17.42
C GLU A 463 -27.07 18.11 -17.40
N LEU A 464 -27.65 17.81 -16.23
CA LEU A 464 -28.63 16.74 -16.04
C LEU A 464 -30.09 17.20 -16.24
N ALA A 465 -30.33 18.51 -16.22
CA ALA A 465 -31.64 19.14 -16.45
C ALA A 465 -31.85 19.42 -17.93
#